data_AF-A0A838P086-F1
#
_entry.id   AF-A0A838P086-F1
#
_cell.length_a   1.000
_cell.length_b   1.000
_cell.length_c   1.000
_cell.angle_alpha   90.00
_cell.angle_beta   90.00
_cell.angle_gamma   90.00
#
_symmetry.space_group_name_H-M   'P 1'
#
loop_
_entity.id
_entity.type
_entity.pdbx_description
1 polymer ?
#
loop_
_entity_poly.entity_id
_entity_poly.type
_entity_poly.pdbx_seq_one_letter_code
_entity_poly.pdbx_strand_id
1 'polypeptide(L)'
;MSIGSAQQRRYLFEVGAGGSFQSFDDPTQLGGGTGGIGRLGIWLPLNFSAEVEGSIVNAQFKPTEDGVSVKSLALSALYNILIGSANSIYLKAGYGSTGYGDCPVSANPPEDPPCGTSRGLLAGLGFRGGLTPVLMLRGEATLTRNRSKPPDPLPSVGLSNFGVNLGLSYMLGSKPIPDADADGILDNRDRCADTPAGAQVDGRGCSSDADGDGVANGVDRCPNTVAGAAVDTNGCPRDSDSDNIPDGLDRCPDTPAGVLVDPRGCPRDSDGDAIPDGLDRCSETARGATVDALGCPGDEDGDGVLDGLDRCPRSAAAADVNAIGCVAGQQPGRATPSAAPVPAPATP
;
A
#
# COMPACT_ATOMS: atom_id res chain seq x y z
N MET A 1 8.28 -1.08 -9.68
CA MET A 1 7.26 -0.81 -10.72
C MET A 1 6.20 -1.91 -10.59
N SER A 2 5.20 -1.71 -9.74
CA SER A 2 4.20 -2.75 -9.44
C SER A 2 3.12 -2.77 -10.53
N ILE A 3 2.95 -3.94 -11.15
CA ILE A 3 1.93 -4.23 -12.18
C ILE A 3 0.64 -4.60 -11.42
N GLY A 4 0.03 -3.59 -10.79
CA GLY A 4 -0.96 -3.82 -9.75
C GLY A 4 -2.31 -3.17 -9.98
N SER A 5 -2.70 -2.80 -11.20
CA SER A 5 -3.97 -2.07 -11.34
C SER A 5 -4.63 -2.11 -12.72
N ALA A 6 -4.40 -3.15 -13.52
CA ALA A 6 -5.26 -3.38 -14.68
C ALA A 6 -6.62 -3.91 -14.21
N GLN A 7 -7.56 -3.00 -13.95
CA GLN A 7 -8.99 -3.31 -13.89
C GLN A 7 -9.30 -4.24 -15.08
N GLN A 8 -9.64 -5.50 -14.83
CA GLN A 8 -10.01 -6.43 -15.90
C GLN A 8 -11.36 -5.98 -16.47
N ARG A 9 -11.33 -5.05 -17.44
CA ARG A 9 -12.50 -4.55 -18.18
C ARG A 9 -12.98 -5.64 -19.15
N ARG A 10 -13.44 -6.78 -18.65
CA ARG A 10 -14.02 -7.86 -19.45
C ARG A 10 -15.53 -7.68 -19.50
N TYR A 11 -16.11 -7.72 -20.70
CA TYR A 11 -17.55 -7.61 -20.96
C TYR A 11 -18.21 -6.34 -20.40
N LEU A 12 -17.43 -5.25 -20.39
CA LEU A 12 -17.86 -3.95 -19.95
C LEU A 12 -18.47 -3.20 -21.14
N PHE A 13 -19.66 -2.65 -20.96
CA PHE A 13 -20.34 -1.90 -22.00
C PHE A 13 -19.95 -0.42 -21.90
N GLU A 14 -19.61 0.18 -23.03
CA GLU A 14 -19.24 1.60 -23.13
C GLU A 14 -20.36 2.34 -23.85
N VAL A 15 -20.87 3.41 -23.25
CA VAL A 15 -21.78 4.35 -23.92
C VAL A 15 -21.08 5.70 -23.95
N GLY A 16 -20.91 6.28 -25.12
CA GLY A 16 -20.22 7.55 -25.26
C GLY A 16 -20.91 8.52 -26.18
N ALA A 17 -20.65 9.80 -25.95
CA ALA A 17 -21.09 10.90 -26.80
C ALA A 17 -20.05 12.03 -26.78
N GLY A 18 -19.98 12.80 -27.86
CA GLY A 18 -19.02 13.89 -27.97
C GLY A 18 -19.23 14.80 -29.17
N GLY A 19 -18.37 15.79 -29.26
CA GLY A 19 -18.22 16.62 -30.45
C GLY A 19 -17.31 15.93 -31.48
N SER A 20 -17.62 16.15 -32.75
CA SER A 20 -16.85 15.67 -33.89
C SER A 20 -16.55 16.82 -34.83
N PHE A 21 -15.31 16.90 -35.29
CA PHE A 21 -14.90 17.72 -36.42
C PHE A 21 -14.45 16.79 -37.55
N GLN A 22 -14.89 17.03 -38.78
CA GLN A 22 -14.47 16.27 -39.95
C GLN A 22 -14.03 17.20 -41.07
N SER A 23 -12.91 16.86 -41.70
CA SER A 23 -12.43 17.45 -42.94
C SER A 23 -12.60 16.42 -44.06
N PHE A 24 -12.95 16.90 -45.24
CA PHE A 24 -13.26 16.07 -46.39
C PHE A 24 -12.26 16.33 -47.52
N ASP A 25 -12.06 15.31 -48.35
CA ASP A 25 -11.16 15.37 -49.50
C ASP A 25 -11.63 16.37 -50.55
N ASP A 26 -10.73 16.94 -51.33
CA ASP A 26 -11.09 17.96 -52.33
C ASP A 26 -12.14 17.51 -53.37
N PRO A 27 -12.15 16.24 -53.84
CA PRO A 27 -13.20 15.77 -54.74
C PRO A 27 -14.60 15.80 -54.12
N THR A 28 -14.75 15.93 -52.79
CA THR A 28 -16.07 16.11 -52.18
C THR A 28 -16.59 17.52 -52.29
N GLN A 29 -15.73 18.50 -52.59
CA GLN A 29 -16.03 19.93 -52.57
C GLN A 29 -16.63 20.43 -51.24
N LEU A 30 -16.44 19.66 -50.16
CA LEU A 30 -16.91 20.03 -48.81
C LEU A 30 -15.76 20.66 -48.04
N GLY A 31 -16.06 21.74 -47.31
CA GLY A 31 -15.19 22.27 -46.27
C GLY A 31 -15.23 21.44 -44.99
N GLY A 32 -14.44 21.84 -43.99
CA GLY A 32 -14.52 21.23 -42.66
C GLY A 32 -15.89 21.46 -42.02
N GLY A 33 -16.37 20.47 -41.27
CA GLY A 33 -17.64 20.53 -40.57
C GLY A 33 -17.52 20.12 -39.11
N THR A 34 -18.48 20.56 -38.29
CA THR A 34 -18.60 20.14 -36.89
C THR A 34 -19.96 19.49 -36.62
N GLY A 35 -20.01 18.68 -35.58
CA GLY A 35 -21.25 18.06 -35.15
C GLY A 35 -21.06 17.11 -33.98
N GLY A 36 -21.93 16.11 -33.89
CA GLY A 36 -21.99 15.18 -32.77
C GLY A 36 -21.63 13.76 -33.17
N ILE A 37 -21.12 13.00 -32.20
CA ILE A 37 -20.87 11.57 -32.32
C ILE A 37 -21.47 10.83 -31.12
N GLY A 38 -22.08 9.68 -31.38
CA GLY A 38 -22.52 8.70 -30.38
C GLY A 38 -21.85 7.36 -30.62
N ARG A 39 -21.58 6.62 -29.54
CA ARG A 39 -20.92 5.31 -29.61
C ARG A 39 -21.46 4.34 -28.59
N LEU A 40 -21.49 3.07 -28.98
CA LEU A 40 -21.76 1.93 -28.11
C LEU A 40 -20.63 0.92 -28.31
N GLY A 41 -19.99 0.52 -27.23
CA GLY A 41 -18.87 -0.40 -27.25
C GLY A 41 -19.04 -1.55 -26.26
N ILE A 42 -18.33 -2.64 -26.52
CA ILE A 42 -18.14 -3.73 -25.58
C ILE A 42 -16.65 -4.04 -25.48
N TRP A 43 -16.16 -4.12 -24.25
CA TRP A 43 -14.80 -4.57 -23.98
C TRP A 43 -14.75 -6.09 -23.96
N LEU A 44 -13.83 -6.65 -24.72
CA LEU A 44 -13.60 -8.07 -24.90
C LEU A 44 -12.31 -8.49 -24.18
N PRO A 45 -12.09 -9.80 -23.99
CA PRO A 45 -10.80 -10.30 -23.50
C PRO A 45 -9.62 -9.84 -24.37
N LEU A 46 -8.40 -9.96 -23.82
CA LEU A 46 -7.14 -9.66 -24.53
C LEU A 46 -7.00 -8.19 -24.99
N ASN A 47 -7.56 -7.25 -24.23
CA ASN A 47 -7.51 -5.81 -24.49
C ASN A 47 -8.22 -5.35 -25.78
N PHE A 48 -9.04 -6.20 -26.38
CA PHE A 48 -9.85 -5.82 -27.53
C PHE A 48 -11.15 -5.17 -27.09
N SER A 49 -11.69 -4.27 -27.91
CA SER A 49 -13.09 -3.87 -27.81
C SER A 49 -13.71 -3.78 -29.19
N ALA A 50 -15.02 -4.00 -29.25
CA ALA A 50 -15.82 -3.78 -30.44
C ALA A 50 -16.72 -2.55 -30.22
N GLU A 51 -16.86 -1.70 -31.23
CA GLU A 51 -17.59 -0.44 -31.13
C GLU A 51 -18.42 -0.20 -32.38
N VAL A 52 -19.68 0.18 -32.19
CA VAL A 52 -20.49 0.84 -33.20
C VAL A 52 -20.54 2.34 -32.89
N GLU A 53 -20.30 3.16 -33.91
CA GLU A 53 -20.35 4.61 -33.79
C GLU A 53 -21.17 5.24 -34.91
N GLY A 54 -21.89 6.31 -34.57
CA GLY A 54 -22.62 7.13 -35.51
C GLY A 54 -22.30 8.60 -35.31
N SER A 55 -22.09 9.35 -36.38
CA SER A 55 -21.83 10.78 -36.33
C SER A 55 -22.71 11.55 -37.30
N ILE A 56 -23.08 12.77 -36.93
CA ILE A 56 -23.76 13.73 -37.80
C ILE A 56 -22.94 15.02 -37.75
N VAL A 57 -22.42 15.43 -38.90
CA VAL A 57 -21.57 16.62 -39.06
C VAL A 57 -22.18 17.53 -40.12
N ASN A 58 -22.27 18.83 -39.82
CA ASN A 58 -22.70 19.82 -40.81
C ASN A 58 -21.46 20.44 -41.43
N ALA A 59 -21.30 20.27 -42.74
CA ALA A 59 -20.22 20.81 -43.55
C ALA A 59 -20.77 21.85 -44.53
N GLN A 60 -19.91 22.75 -44.99
CA GLN A 60 -20.26 23.73 -46.02
C GLN A 60 -19.80 23.24 -47.39
N PHE A 61 -20.68 23.33 -48.38
CA PHE A 61 -20.33 23.11 -49.76
C PHE A 61 -19.59 24.34 -50.30
N LYS A 62 -18.31 24.17 -50.69
CA LYS A 62 -17.41 25.28 -51.04
C LYS A 62 -17.93 26.20 -52.17
N PRO A 63 -18.61 25.70 -53.22
CA PRO A 63 -19.08 26.56 -54.31
C PRO A 63 -20.26 27.47 -53.99
N THR A 64 -21.22 27.04 -53.15
CA THR A 64 -22.47 27.81 -52.89
C THR A 64 -22.65 28.20 -51.42
N GLU A 65 -21.76 27.76 -50.53
CA GLU A 65 -21.84 27.93 -49.07
C GLU A 65 -23.07 27.26 -48.43
N ASP A 66 -23.71 26.32 -49.15
CA ASP A 66 -24.86 25.58 -48.65
C ASP A 66 -24.45 24.56 -47.57
N GLY A 67 -25.30 24.41 -46.55
CA GLY A 67 -25.10 23.44 -45.48
C GLY A 67 -25.45 22.02 -45.90
N VAL A 68 -24.49 21.10 -45.82
CA VAL A 68 -24.65 19.68 -46.12
C VAL A 68 -24.46 18.86 -44.84
N SER A 69 -25.45 18.00 -44.52
CA SER A 69 -25.37 17.11 -43.36
C SER A 69 -24.75 15.77 -43.75
N VAL A 70 -23.53 15.53 -43.28
CA VAL A 70 -22.79 14.28 -43.48
C VAL A 70 -23.06 13.34 -42.32
N LYS A 71 -23.55 12.13 -42.63
CA LYS A 71 -23.90 11.11 -41.65
C LYS A 71 -22.99 9.91 -41.82
N SER A 72 -22.34 9.47 -40.74
CA SER A 72 -21.49 8.28 -40.76
C SER A 72 -21.98 7.24 -39.76
N LEU A 73 -21.83 5.97 -40.12
CA LEU A 73 -22.06 4.81 -39.26
C LEU A 73 -20.93 3.82 -39.49
N ALA A 74 -20.23 3.40 -38.42
CA ALA A 74 -19.11 2.47 -38.53
C ALA A 74 -19.14 1.42 -37.43
N LEU A 75 -18.60 0.24 -37.75
CA LEU A 75 -18.27 -0.82 -36.82
C LEU A 75 -16.74 -0.95 -36.76
N SER A 76 -16.17 -0.92 -35.56
CA SER A 76 -14.72 -0.93 -35.36
C SER A 76 -14.31 -1.93 -34.29
N ALA A 77 -13.12 -2.51 -34.49
CA ALA A 77 -12.36 -3.17 -33.45
C ALA A 77 -11.27 -2.22 -32.94
N LEU A 78 -11.06 -2.20 -31.62
CA LEU A 78 -10.03 -1.41 -30.98
C LEU A 78 -9.09 -2.32 -30.20
N TYR A 79 -7.81 -2.00 -30.21
CA TYR A 79 -6.81 -2.61 -29.33
C TYR A 79 -6.37 -1.58 -28.30
N ASN A 80 -6.60 -1.88 -27.02
CA ASN A 80 -6.45 -0.95 -25.91
C ASN A 80 -5.14 -1.20 -25.17
N ILE A 81 -4.23 -0.22 -25.16
CA ILE A 81 -2.99 -0.25 -24.40
C ILE A 81 -3.26 0.49 -23.10
N LEU A 82 -3.31 -0.27 -21.99
CA LEU A 82 -3.60 0.25 -20.66
C LEU A 82 -2.39 0.99 -20.08
N ILE A 83 -2.62 2.19 -19.54
CA ILE A 83 -1.61 3.03 -18.90
C ILE A 83 -2.07 3.28 -17.46
N GLY A 84 -1.55 2.50 -16.53
CA GLY A 84 -2.05 2.47 -15.16
C GLY A 84 -3.46 1.87 -15.06
N SER A 85 -4.25 2.34 -14.10
CA SER A 85 -5.57 1.78 -13.78
C SER A 85 -6.74 2.42 -14.50
N ALA A 86 -6.63 3.71 -14.76
CA ALA A 86 -7.74 4.53 -15.23
C ALA A 86 -7.64 4.88 -16.72
N ASN A 87 -6.42 4.86 -17.29
CA ASN A 87 -6.14 5.45 -18.59
C ASN A 87 -5.77 4.39 -19.64
N SER A 88 -6.03 4.69 -20.90
CA SER A 88 -5.63 3.84 -22.03
C SER A 88 -5.40 4.67 -23.27
N ILE A 89 -4.45 4.28 -24.11
CA ILE A 89 -4.43 4.66 -25.53
C ILE A 89 -4.94 3.47 -26.36
N TYR A 90 -5.45 3.72 -27.55
CA TYR A 90 -5.95 2.64 -28.40
C TYR A 90 -5.71 2.90 -29.87
N LEU A 91 -5.55 1.80 -30.60
CA LEU A 91 -5.61 1.75 -32.05
C LEU A 91 -7.01 1.28 -32.46
N LYS A 92 -7.53 1.83 -33.54
CA LYS A 92 -8.88 1.57 -34.06
C LYS A 92 -8.80 1.18 -35.52
N ALA A 93 -9.52 0.12 -35.90
CA ALA A 93 -9.71 -0.28 -37.27
C ALA A 93 -11.16 -0.72 -37.47
N GLY A 94 -11.79 -0.25 -38.54
CA GLY A 94 -13.22 -0.48 -38.76
C GLY A 94 -13.64 -0.39 -40.21
N TYR A 95 -14.93 -0.59 -40.41
CA TYR A 95 -15.59 -0.45 -41.70
C TYR A 95 -16.93 0.23 -41.48
N GLY A 96 -17.29 1.13 -42.39
CA GLY A 96 -18.49 1.93 -42.23
C GLY A 96 -19.01 2.53 -43.52
N SER A 97 -20.07 3.30 -43.38
CA SER A 97 -20.70 4.07 -44.44
C SER A 97 -20.76 5.55 -44.10
N THR A 98 -20.52 6.39 -45.09
CA THR A 98 -20.67 7.85 -45.02
C THR A 98 -21.67 8.30 -46.07
N GLY A 99 -22.75 8.94 -45.63
CA GLY A 99 -23.75 9.59 -46.48
C GLY A 99 -23.44 11.07 -46.63
N TYR A 100 -23.32 11.54 -47.88
CA TYR A 100 -22.98 12.92 -48.24
C TYR A 100 -24.21 13.74 -48.67
N GLY A 101 -25.40 13.44 -48.10
CA GLY A 101 -26.66 14.07 -48.49
C GLY A 101 -27.30 13.47 -49.75
N ASP A 102 -28.44 14.05 -50.14
CA ASP A 102 -29.23 13.59 -51.30
C ASP A 102 -28.64 14.08 -52.63
N CYS A 103 -28.74 13.26 -53.66
CA CYS A 103 -28.28 13.61 -55.00
C CYS A 103 -29.29 14.52 -55.72
N PRO A 104 -28.87 15.65 -56.31
CA PRO A 104 -29.73 16.41 -57.21
C PRO A 104 -30.09 15.58 -58.45
N VAL A 105 -31.31 15.75 -58.94
CA VAL A 105 -31.90 14.95 -60.05
C VAL A 105 -31.19 15.17 -61.40
N SER A 106 -30.37 16.22 -61.49
CA SER A 106 -29.62 16.64 -62.68
C SER A 106 -28.13 16.77 -62.38
N ALA A 107 -27.51 15.71 -61.87
CA ALA A 107 -26.06 15.68 -61.65
C ALA A 107 -25.30 15.59 -63.00
N ASN A 108 -24.52 16.62 -63.32
CA ASN A 108 -23.49 16.74 -64.35
C ASN A 108 -22.08 16.70 -63.71
N PRO A 109 -21.45 15.52 -63.57
CA PRO A 109 -20.06 15.44 -63.17
C PRO A 109 -19.15 16.07 -64.24
N PRO A 110 -18.05 16.77 -63.89
CA PRO A 110 -17.39 16.83 -62.58
C PRO A 110 -17.85 18.00 -61.69
N GLU A 111 -18.89 18.73 -62.07
CA GLU A 111 -19.36 19.93 -61.37
C GLU A 111 -20.12 19.58 -60.08
N ASP A 112 -20.79 18.42 -60.06
CA ASP A 112 -21.56 17.98 -58.88
C ASP A 112 -20.75 17.20 -57.84
N PRO A 113 -20.97 17.48 -56.53
CA PRO A 113 -20.32 16.76 -55.45
C PRO A 113 -20.71 15.28 -55.41
N PRO A 114 -19.85 14.42 -54.82
CA PRO A 114 -20.24 13.07 -54.46
C PRO A 114 -21.38 13.12 -53.45
N CYS A 115 -22.56 12.72 -53.91
CA CYS A 115 -23.79 12.60 -53.15
C CYS A 115 -24.11 11.11 -52.89
N GLY A 116 -25.04 10.85 -51.96
CA GLY A 116 -25.41 9.49 -51.60
C GLY A 116 -24.45 8.83 -50.61
N THR A 117 -24.47 7.49 -50.54
CA THR A 117 -23.76 6.73 -49.50
C THR A 117 -22.52 6.04 -50.07
N SER A 118 -21.37 6.35 -49.48
CA SER A 118 -20.10 5.66 -49.72
C SER A 118 -19.79 4.69 -48.59
N ARG A 119 -18.97 3.68 -48.86
CA ARG A 119 -18.47 2.75 -47.85
C ARG A 119 -16.95 2.70 -47.86
N GLY A 120 -16.38 2.48 -46.69
CA GLY A 120 -14.95 2.63 -46.52
C GLY A 120 -14.37 1.97 -45.28
N LEU A 121 -13.04 1.88 -45.31
CA LEU A 121 -12.24 1.47 -44.16
C LEU A 121 -11.98 2.68 -43.27
N LEU A 122 -12.09 2.47 -41.96
CA LEU A 122 -11.77 3.45 -40.94
C LEU A 122 -10.53 2.98 -40.18
N ALA A 123 -9.59 3.89 -39.96
CA ALA A 123 -8.47 3.69 -39.06
C ALA A 123 -8.43 4.87 -38.07
N GLY A 124 -7.96 4.64 -36.85
CA GLY A 124 -7.87 5.71 -35.87
C GLY A 124 -6.93 5.41 -34.72
N LEU A 125 -6.64 6.46 -33.97
CA LEU A 125 -5.87 6.41 -32.74
C LEU A 125 -6.54 7.33 -31.71
N GLY A 126 -6.53 6.94 -30.45
CA GLY A 126 -7.15 7.76 -29.42
C GLY A 126 -6.71 7.40 -28.02
N PHE A 127 -7.27 8.11 -27.06
CA PHE A 127 -7.03 7.93 -25.63
C PHE A 127 -8.34 7.93 -24.83
N ARG A 128 -8.30 7.28 -23.67
CA ARG A 128 -9.28 7.42 -22.59
C ARG A 128 -8.54 7.86 -21.33
N GLY A 129 -8.99 8.95 -20.72
CA GLY A 129 -8.54 9.43 -19.43
C GLY A 129 -9.64 9.25 -18.40
N GLY A 130 -9.37 8.54 -17.30
CA GLY A 130 -10.37 8.31 -16.27
C GLY A 130 -10.63 9.58 -15.45
N LEU A 131 -11.88 10.05 -15.45
CA LEU A 131 -12.36 11.08 -14.52
C LEU A 131 -12.87 10.45 -13.23
N THR A 132 -13.50 9.27 -13.36
CA THR A 132 -13.87 8.35 -12.28
C THR A 132 -13.62 6.91 -12.76
N PRO A 133 -13.83 5.87 -11.92
CA PRO A 133 -13.73 4.48 -12.38
C PRO A 133 -14.71 4.09 -13.51
N VAL A 134 -15.77 4.87 -13.72
CA VAL A 134 -16.82 4.60 -14.72
C VAL A 134 -16.99 5.72 -15.75
N LEU A 135 -16.57 6.95 -15.46
CA LEU A 135 -16.68 8.09 -16.37
C LEU A 135 -15.28 8.45 -16.91
N MET A 136 -15.16 8.52 -18.24
CA MET A 136 -13.89 8.76 -18.91
C MET A 136 -14.00 9.87 -19.93
N LEU A 137 -12.97 10.72 -20.00
CA LEU A 137 -12.72 11.60 -21.13
C LEU A 137 -12.15 10.76 -22.28
N ARG A 138 -12.62 10.98 -23.51
CA ARG A 138 -12.13 10.26 -24.68
C ARG A 138 -11.87 11.23 -25.84
N GLY A 139 -10.66 11.15 -26.39
CA GLY A 139 -10.28 11.83 -27.63
C GLY A 139 -9.78 10.83 -28.67
N GLU A 140 -10.05 11.08 -29.95
CA GLU A 140 -9.55 10.27 -31.06
C GLU A 140 -9.38 11.08 -32.35
N ALA A 141 -8.40 10.66 -33.15
CA ALA A 141 -8.25 11.05 -34.54
C ALA A 141 -8.56 9.84 -35.43
N THR A 142 -9.26 10.06 -36.54
CA THR A 142 -9.73 9.02 -37.46
C THR A 142 -9.45 9.40 -38.91
N LEU A 143 -9.16 8.40 -39.73
CA LEU A 143 -9.02 8.49 -41.17
C LEU A 143 -9.97 7.47 -41.79
N THR A 144 -10.88 7.94 -42.63
CA THR A 144 -11.83 7.08 -43.36
C THR A 144 -11.51 7.12 -44.83
N ARG A 145 -11.19 5.98 -45.44
CA ARG A 145 -11.02 5.83 -46.89
C ARG A 145 -12.24 5.17 -47.51
N ASN A 146 -13.00 5.98 -48.21
CA ASN A 146 -14.24 5.65 -48.90
C ASN A 146 -13.99 5.36 -50.39
N ARG A 147 -14.81 4.50 -50.99
CA ARG A 147 -14.88 4.33 -52.45
C ARG A 147 -16.29 4.66 -52.94
N SER A 148 -16.41 5.72 -53.73
CA SER A 148 -17.67 6.14 -54.34
C SER A 148 -17.67 5.75 -55.82
N LYS A 149 -18.73 5.07 -56.27
CA LYS A 149 -18.98 4.82 -57.69
C LYS A 149 -19.99 5.88 -58.19
N PRO A 150 -19.59 6.83 -59.05
CA PRO A 150 -20.54 7.76 -59.66
C PRO A 150 -21.49 7.05 -60.64
N PRO A 151 -22.56 7.71 -61.12
CA PRO A 151 -23.37 7.20 -62.22
C PRO A 151 -22.50 6.89 -63.45
N ASP A 152 -22.79 5.77 -64.12
CA ASP A 152 -22.05 5.36 -65.33
C ASP A 152 -22.12 6.49 -66.40
N PRO A 153 -21.01 6.82 -67.10
CA PRO A 153 -19.84 5.99 -67.36
C PRO A 153 -18.57 6.30 -66.53
N LEU A 154 -18.68 6.97 -65.37
CA LEU A 154 -17.50 7.47 -64.65
C LEU A 154 -16.80 6.41 -63.78
N PRO A 155 -15.45 6.48 -63.68
CA PRO A 155 -14.68 5.56 -62.83
C PRO A 155 -14.89 5.87 -61.34
N SER A 156 -14.74 4.83 -60.50
CA SER A 156 -14.82 4.98 -59.04
C SER A 156 -13.72 5.90 -58.50
N VAL A 157 -14.11 6.83 -57.64
CA VAL A 157 -13.18 7.75 -56.96
C VAL A 157 -12.95 7.31 -55.51
N GLY A 158 -11.69 7.34 -55.09
CA GLY A 158 -11.31 7.14 -53.70
C GLY A 158 -11.37 8.47 -52.95
N LEU A 159 -12.04 8.50 -51.80
CA LEU A 159 -12.21 9.70 -50.97
C LEU A 159 -11.61 9.45 -49.60
N SER A 160 -10.87 10.42 -49.05
CA SER A 160 -10.29 10.31 -47.70
C SER A 160 -10.83 11.42 -46.79
N ASN A 161 -11.50 11.03 -45.70
CA ASN A 161 -11.99 11.97 -44.69
C ASN A 161 -11.14 11.87 -43.43
N PHE A 162 -10.79 12.99 -42.82
CA PHE A 162 -10.10 13.05 -41.53
C PHE A 162 -11.04 13.56 -40.45
N GLY A 163 -11.08 12.91 -39.29
CA GLY A 163 -11.95 13.29 -38.18
C GLY A 163 -11.19 13.43 -36.87
N VAL A 164 -11.57 14.41 -36.05
CA VAL A 164 -11.14 14.56 -34.66
C VAL A 164 -12.37 14.59 -33.78
N ASN A 165 -12.42 13.71 -32.78
CA ASN A 165 -13.54 13.62 -31.86
C ASN A 165 -13.06 13.81 -30.42
N LEU A 166 -13.87 14.51 -29.62
CA LEU A 166 -13.66 14.68 -28.18
C LEU A 166 -15.00 14.52 -27.46
N GLY A 167 -15.04 13.69 -26.43
CA GLY A 167 -16.27 13.39 -25.73
C GLY A 167 -16.07 12.66 -24.42
N LEU A 168 -17.18 12.20 -23.86
CA LEU A 168 -17.21 11.40 -22.64
C LEU A 168 -17.63 9.97 -22.98
N SER A 169 -17.20 9.04 -22.14
CA SER A 169 -17.56 7.63 -22.23
C SER A 169 -17.86 7.11 -20.84
N TYR A 170 -19.04 6.51 -20.69
CA TYR A 170 -19.54 5.93 -19.45
C TYR A 170 -19.51 4.40 -19.56
N MET A 171 -18.90 3.77 -18.58
CA MET A 171 -18.66 2.34 -18.52
C MET A 171 -19.74 1.66 -17.65
N LEU A 172 -20.63 0.93 -18.31
CA LEU A 172 -21.72 0.16 -17.70
C LEU A 172 -21.29 -1.27 -17.40
N GLY A 173 -21.77 -1.80 -16.27
CA GLY A 173 -21.59 -3.21 -15.89
C GLY A 173 -20.30 -3.52 -15.12
N SER A 174 -19.47 -2.53 -14.84
CA SER A 174 -18.35 -2.66 -13.90
C SER A 174 -18.87 -2.75 -12.47
N LYS A 175 -18.92 -3.96 -11.89
CA LYS A 175 -18.71 -4.09 -10.44
C LYS A 175 -17.24 -3.80 -10.21
N PRO A 176 -16.87 -2.77 -9.42
CA PRO A 176 -15.51 -2.66 -8.91
C PRO A 176 -15.14 -4.01 -8.30
N ILE A 177 -13.96 -4.54 -8.63
CA ILE A 177 -13.43 -5.67 -7.88
C ILE A 177 -13.06 -5.07 -6.52
N PRO A 178 -13.65 -5.53 -5.41
CA PRO A 178 -13.33 -4.99 -4.11
C PRO A 178 -11.89 -5.33 -3.71
N ASP A 179 -11.43 -4.58 -2.73
CA ASP A 179 -10.21 -4.80 -1.95
C ASP A 179 -10.69 -4.65 -0.50
N ALA A 180 -11.03 -5.78 0.12
CA ALA A 180 -11.81 -5.83 1.35
C ALA A 180 -11.01 -5.40 2.58
N ASP A 181 -9.73 -5.74 2.64
CA ASP A 181 -8.81 -5.42 3.72
C ASP A 181 -7.92 -4.20 3.42
N ALA A 182 -7.99 -3.67 2.20
CA ALA A 182 -7.30 -2.45 1.76
C ALA A 182 -5.77 -2.56 1.82
N ASP A 183 -5.24 -3.76 1.57
CA ASP A 183 -3.81 -4.04 1.50
C ASP A 183 -3.20 -3.66 0.12
N GLY A 184 -4.05 -3.32 -0.86
CA GLY A 184 -3.68 -2.95 -2.22
C GLY A 184 -3.72 -4.10 -3.23
N ILE A 185 -4.16 -5.29 -2.81
CA ILE A 185 -4.36 -6.49 -3.62
C ILE A 185 -5.86 -6.80 -3.68
N LEU A 186 -6.44 -6.69 -4.86
CA LEU A 186 -7.87 -6.96 -5.08
C LEU A 186 -8.28 -8.38 -4.64
N ASP A 187 -9.48 -8.55 -4.08
CA ASP A 187 -10.01 -9.81 -3.52
C ASP A 187 -9.87 -11.03 -4.44
N ASN A 188 -9.91 -10.82 -5.76
CA ASN A 188 -9.81 -11.90 -6.75
C ASN A 188 -8.36 -12.39 -6.99
N ARG A 189 -7.38 -11.67 -6.46
CA ARG A 189 -5.94 -11.94 -6.53
C ARG A 189 -5.32 -12.11 -5.15
N ASP A 190 -6.02 -11.66 -4.13
CA ASP A 190 -5.61 -11.78 -2.75
C ASP A 190 -5.84 -13.20 -2.24
N ARG A 191 -4.81 -13.75 -1.59
CA ARG A 191 -4.84 -15.06 -0.93
C ARG A 191 -5.03 -14.93 0.58
N CYS A 192 -4.93 -13.74 1.12
CA CYS A 192 -4.91 -13.41 2.53
C CYS A 192 -5.88 -12.26 2.81
N ALA A 193 -7.19 -12.57 2.71
CA ALA A 193 -8.31 -11.63 2.73
C ALA A 193 -8.50 -10.74 3.97
N ASP A 194 -7.65 -10.89 4.99
CA ASP A 194 -7.77 -10.23 6.29
C ASP A 194 -6.40 -9.71 6.75
N THR A 195 -5.61 -9.13 5.83
CA THR A 195 -4.30 -8.63 6.17
C THR A 195 -4.40 -7.32 6.96
N PRO A 196 -3.65 -7.16 8.08
CA PRO A 196 -3.77 -5.97 8.91
C PRO A 196 -3.44 -4.69 8.13
N ALA A 197 -4.24 -3.64 8.37
CA ALA A 197 -4.02 -2.35 7.72
C ALA A 197 -2.61 -1.80 8.05
N GLY A 198 -1.85 -1.49 7.01
CA GLY A 198 -0.47 -1.00 7.13
C GLY A 198 0.59 -2.10 7.18
N ALA A 199 0.19 -3.38 7.21
CA ALA A 199 1.15 -4.47 7.10
C ALA A 199 1.81 -4.47 5.73
N GLN A 200 3.07 -4.90 5.69
CA GLN A 200 3.79 -5.08 4.44
C GLN A 200 3.37 -6.41 3.80
N VAL A 201 2.80 -6.34 2.60
CA VAL A 201 2.28 -7.52 1.86
C VAL A 201 3.12 -7.89 0.65
N ASP A 202 3.12 -9.18 0.31
CA ASP A 202 3.68 -9.69 -0.93
C ASP A 202 2.70 -9.53 -2.12
N GLY A 203 3.10 -9.97 -3.33
CA GLY A 203 2.25 -9.87 -4.53
C GLY A 203 0.97 -10.73 -4.51
N ARG A 204 0.75 -11.50 -3.45
CA ARG A 204 -0.44 -12.34 -3.19
C ARG A 204 -1.31 -11.79 -2.06
N GLY A 205 -0.98 -10.61 -1.51
CA GLY A 205 -1.70 -9.98 -0.41
C GLY A 205 -1.34 -10.53 0.96
N CYS A 206 -0.32 -11.38 1.07
CA CYS A 206 0.03 -11.97 2.36
C CYS A 206 1.16 -11.20 3.04
N SER A 207 0.98 -10.86 4.31
CA SER A 207 2.04 -10.34 5.17
C SER A 207 2.95 -11.47 5.69
N SER A 208 4.14 -11.09 6.13
CA SER A 208 5.06 -11.97 6.86
C SER A 208 5.32 -11.40 8.25
N ASP A 209 5.75 -12.25 9.16
CA ASP A 209 6.23 -11.91 10.50
C ASP A 209 7.68 -12.43 10.58
N ALA A 210 8.64 -11.52 10.71
CA ALA A 210 10.06 -11.84 10.56
C ALA A 210 10.70 -12.44 11.81
N ASP A 211 10.28 -12.02 13.00
CA ASP A 211 10.80 -12.50 14.28
C ASP A 211 9.86 -13.48 14.99
N GLY A 212 8.63 -13.64 14.48
CA GLY A 212 7.70 -14.67 14.91
C GLY A 212 7.00 -14.32 16.22
N ASP A 213 6.89 -13.04 16.56
CA ASP A 213 6.24 -12.56 17.78
C ASP A 213 4.71 -12.48 17.67
N GLY A 214 4.17 -12.70 16.47
CA GLY A 214 2.74 -12.67 16.16
C GLY A 214 2.25 -11.34 15.59
N VAL A 215 3.14 -10.35 15.40
CA VAL A 215 2.82 -9.05 14.79
C VAL A 215 3.42 -8.98 13.38
N ALA A 216 2.57 -8.68 12.40
CA ALA A 216 3.01 -8.64 11.01
C ALA A 216 4.04 -7.52 10.75
N ASN A 217 4.99 -7.79 9.86
CA ASN A 217 5.93 -6.80 9.36
C ASN A 217 5.19 -5.55 8.85
N GLY A 218 5.77 -4.37 9.08
CA GLY A 218 5.20 -3.09 8.67
C GLY A 218 4.26 -2.45 9.71
N VAL A 219 3.61 -3.26 10.56
CA VAL A 219 2.89 -2.79 11.74
C VAL A 219 3.62 -3.06 13.06
N ASP A 220 4.59 -3.98 13.03
CA ASP A 220 5.55 -4.20 14.12
C ASP A 220 6.48 -2.99 14.30
N ARG A 221 6.56 -2.49 15.54
CA ARG A 221 7.41 -1.36 15.97
C ARG A 221 8.71 -1.81 16.63
N CYS A 222 8.82 -3.06 17.03
CA CYS A 222 9.96 -3.63 17.73
C CYS A 222 10.50 -4.83 16.97
N PRO A 223 11.07 -4.62 15.77
CA PRO A 223 11.61 -5.72 14.99
C PRO A 223 12.76 -6.41 15.73
N ASN A 224 12.82 -7.73 15.61
CA ASN A 224 13.76 -8.63 16.29
C ASN A 224 13.43 -8.85 17.77
N THR A 225 12.14 -8.97 18.10
CA THR A 225 11.72 -9.42 19.42
C THR A 225 12.34 -10.78 19.76
N VAL A 226 12.78 -10.92 21.02
CA VAL A 226 13.37 -12.16 21.51
C VAL A 226 12.33 -13.28 21.51
N ALA A 227 12.68 -14.44 20.95
CA ALA A 227 11.79 -15.59 20.86
C ALA A 227 11.23 -15.99 22.24
N GLY A 228 9.90 -16.05 22.34
CA GLY A 228 9.19 -16.40 23.58
C GLY A 228 8.86 -15.22 24.50
N ALA A 229 9.30 -14.01 24.17
CA ALA A 229 8.83 -12.81 24.87
C ALA A 229 7.35 -12.54 24.58
N ALA A 230 6.60 -12.14 25.60
CA ALA A 230 5.23 -11.67 25.42
C ALA A 230 5.26 -10.21 24.91
N VAL A 231 4.59 -9.94 23.79
CA VAL A 231 4.54 -8.62 23.16
C VAL A 231 3.16 -7.98 23.26
N ASP A 232 3.15 -6.65 23.16
CA ASP A 232 1.91 -5.89 22.97
C ASP A 232 1.43 -5.93 21.51
N THR A 233 0.37 -5.19 21.20
CA THR A 233 -0.18 -5.11 19.83
C THR A 233 0.76 -4.43 18.82
N ASN A 234 1.86 -3.82 19.27
CA ASN A 234 2.86 -3.20 18.43
C ASN A 234 4.11 -4.06 18.27
N GLY A 235 4.12 -5.30 18.75
CA GLY A 235 5.28 -6.20 18.70
C GLY A 235 6.32 -5.91 19.78
N CYS A 236 6.03 -5.02 20.74
CA CYS A 236 7.03 -4.59 21.72
C CYS A 236 6.90 -5.37 23.03
N PRO A 237 7.98 -6.02 23.51
CA PRO A 237 8.02 -6.58 24.85
C PRO A 237 8.11 -5.48 25.90
N ARG A 238 7.64 -5.77 27.11
CA ARG A 238 7.84 -4.92 28.28
C ARG A 238 9.10 -5.33 29.02
N ASP A 239 9.88 -4.35 29.43
CA ASP A 239 11.09 -4.46 30.25
C ASP A 239 10.98 -3.39 31.35
N SER A 240 10.63 -3.81 32.56
CA SER A 240 10.23 -2.92 33.65
C SER A 240 11.40 -2.39 34.47
N ASP A 241 12.50 -3.13 34.57
CA ASP A 241 13.73 -2.70 35.28
C ASP A 241 14.83 -2.18 34.33
N SER A 242 14.59 -2.27 33.01
CA SER A 242 15.46 -1.74 31.95
C SER A 242 16.82 -2.43 31.88
N ASP A 243 16.87 -3.73 32.18
CA ASP A 243 18.08 -4.55 32.11
C ASP A 243 18.31 -5.18 30.70
N ASN A 244 17.39 -4.92 29.75
CA ASN A 244 17.31 -5.46 28.38
C ASN A 244 16.79 -6.91 28.29
N ILE A 245 16.24 -7.47 29.36
CA ILE A 245 15.57 -8.75 29.38
C ILE A 245 14.06 -8.51 29.56
N PRO A 246 13.20 -8.94 28.62
CA PRO A 246 11.76 -8.79 28.76
C PRO A 246 11.21 -9.40 30.06
N ASP A 247 10.23 -8.75 30.70
CA ASP A 247 9.59 -9.18 31.95
C ASP A 247 9.13 -10.65 31.95
N GLY A 248 8.69 -11.15 30.78
CA GLY A 248 8.24 -12.54 30.62
C GLY A 248 9.36 -13.58 30.59
N LEU A 249 10.60 -13.16 30.37
CA LEU A 249 11.81 -13.99 30.32
C LEU A 249 12.74 -13.74 31.52
N ASP A 250 12.56 -12.61 32.19
CA ASP A 250 13.35 -12.18 33.34
C ASP A 250 12.99 -12.97 34.62
N ARG A 251 14.03 -13.46 35.31
CA ARG A 251 13.92 -14.16 36.60
C ARG A 251 14.23 -13.26 37.79
N CYS A 252 14.73 -12.06 37.55
CA CYS A 252 15.21 -11.10 38.52
C CYS A 252 14.62 -9.70 38.22
N PRO A 253 13.29 -9.50 38.42
CA PRO A 253 12.50 -8.34 37.96
C PRO A 253 12.81 -6.97 38.60
N ASP A 254 13.89 -6.89 39.37
CA ASP A 254 14.32 -5.71 40.13
C ASP A 254 15.84 -5.50 39.97
N THR A 255 16.39 -5.82 38.81
CA THR A 255 17.82 -5.64 38.55
C THR A 255 18.18 -4.14 38.60
N PRO A 256 19.20 -3.76 39.38
CA PRO A 256 19.64 -2.38 39.41
C PRO A 256 20.17 -1.90 38.05
N ALA A 257 19.77 -0.68 37.65
CA ALA A 257 20.21 -0.09 36.39
C ALA A 257 21.74 0.00 36.28
N GLY A 258 22.26 -0.39 35.11
CA GLY A 258 23.70 -0.34 34.80
C GLY A 258 24.50 -1.57 35.25
N VAL A 259 23.85 -2.58 35.84
CA VAL A 259 24.48 -3.87 36.15
C VAL A 259 24.40 -4.80 34.95
N LEU A 260 25.48 -5.56 34.71
CA LEU A 260 25.48 -6.60 33.69
C LEU A 260 24.72 -7.83 34.19
N VAL A 261 23.72 -8.25 33.44
CA VAL A 261 22.90 -9.44 33.73
C VAL A 261 23.25 -10.60 32.81
N ASP A 262 22.94 -11.82 33.28
CA ASP A 262 22.96 -13.02 32.44
C ASP A 262 21.69 -13.10 31.55
N PRO A 263 21.57 -14.09 30.63
CA PRO A 263 20.38 -14.23 29.79
C PRO A 263 19.06 -14.53 30.51
N ARG A 264 19.07 -14.63 31.85
CA ARG A 264 17.89 -14.79 32.71
C ARG A 264 17.55 -13.49 33.46
N GLY A 265 18.23 -12.38 33.14
CA GLY A 265 18.07 -11.09 33.81
C GLY A 265 18.71 -11.00 35.19
N CYS A 266 19.50 -12.01 35.59
CA CYS A 266 20.06 -12.00 36.94
C CYS A 266 21.52 -11.48 36.96
N PRO A 267 21.84 -10.54 37.87
CA PRO A 267 23.19 -10.06 38.04
C PRO A 267 24.08 -11.12 38.69
N ARG A 268 25.40 -11.01 38.45
CA ARG A 268 26.39 -11.86 39.11
C ARG A 268 26.75 -11.28 40.47
N ASP A 269 26.77 -12.14 41.48
CA ASP A 269 27.20 -11.89 42.85
C ASP A 269 28.17 -13.03 43.24
N SER A 270 29.46 -12.74 43.25
CA SER A 270 30.54 -13.73 43.34
C SER A 270 30.86 -14.16 44.77
N ASP A 271 30.70 -13.29 45.77
CA ASP A 271 30.97 -13.58 47.19
C ASP A 271 29.68 -13.85 48.01
N GLY A 272 28.51 -13.54 47.44
CA GLY A 272 27.21 -13.90 47.97
C GLY A 272 26.75 -12.97 49.10
N ASP A 273 27.18 -11.71 49.08
CA ASP A 273 26.84 -10.69 50.07
C ASP A 273 25.56 -9.90 49.72
N ALA A 274 24.91 -10.26 48.60
CA ALA A 274 23.70 -9.65 48.02
C ALA A 274 23.92 -8.33 47.27
N ILE A 275 25.16 -7.89 47.07
CA ILE A 275 25.52 -6.76 46.22
C ILE A 275 26.13 -7.31 44.91
N PRO A 276 25.59 -6.96 43.73
CA PRO A 276 26.16 -7.40 42.46
C PRO A 276 27.62 -6.98 42.27
N ASP A 277 28.43 -7.84 41.62
CA ASP A 277 29.86 -7.62 41.33
C ASP A 277 30.14 -6.24 40.68
N GLY A 278 29.20 -5.70 39.90
CA GLY A 278 29.33 -4.41 39.22
C GLY A 278 29.12 -3.19 40.13
N LEU A 279 28.50 -3.37 41.30
CA LEU A 279 28.22 -2.35 42.31
C LEU A 279 29.04 -2.55 43.60
N ASP A 280 29.57 -3.76 43.79
CA ASP A 280 30.36 -4.14 44.95
C ASP A 280 31.79 -3.57 44.91
N ARG A 281 32.18 -2.87 45.97
CA ARG A 281 33.53 -2.33 46.17
C ARG A 281 34.44 -3.28 46.93
N CYS A 282 33.89 -4.28 47.60
CA CYS A 282 34.52 -5.19 48.53
C CYS A 282 34.27 -6.65 48.10
N SER A 283 34.83 -7.01 46.94
CA SER A 283 34.64 -8.28 46.21
C SER A 283 34.99 -9.60 46.91
N GLU A 284 35.34 -9.56 48.20
CA GLU A 284 35.70 -10.73 49.01
C GLU A 284 35.05 -10.67 50.39
N THR A 285 33.81 -10.19 50.47
CA THR A 285 33.08 -10.14 51.74
C THR A 285 32.76 -11.55 52.23
N ALA A 286 32.97 -11.76 53.54
CA ALA A 286 32.64 -13.03 54.16
C ALA A 286 31.13 -13.27 54.12
N ARG A 287 30.71 -14.39 53.53
CA ARG A 287 29.30 -14.80 53.45
C ARG A 287 28.60 -14.71 54.81
N GLY A 288 27.53 -13.90 54.87
CA GLY A 288 26.74 -13.68 56.08
C GLY A 288 27.18 -12.50 56.94
N ALA A 289 28.25 -11.79 56.56
CA ALA A 289 28.51 -10.46 57.09
C ALA A 289 27.41 -9.48 56.63
N THR A 290 27.10 -8.50 57.46
CA THR A 290 26.22 -7.40 57.10
C THR A 290 27.06 -6.39 56.34
N VAL A 291 26.64 -6.03 55.13
CA VAL A 291 27.34 -5.06 54.26
C VAL A 291 26.56 -3.76 54.14
N ASP A 292 27.27 -2.69 53.84
CA ASP A 292 26.67 -1.42 53.43
C ASP A 292 26.21 -1.46 51.95
N ALA A 293 25.72 -0.33 51.44
CA ALA A 293 25.26 -0.23 50.05
C ALA A 293 26.38 -0.36 49.00
N LEU A 294 27.64 -0.49 49.43
CA LEU A 294 28.83 -0.66 48.60
C LEU A 294 29.43 -2.07 48.73
N GLY A 295 28.75 -3.00 49.41
CA GLY A 295 29.24 -4.37 49.63
C GLY A 295 30.32 -4.47 50.71
N CYS A 296 30.61 -3.39 51.44
CA CYS A 296 31.69 -3.39 52.42
C CYS A 296 31.17 -3.70 53.83
N PRO A 297 31.78 -4.67 54.53
CA PRO A 297 31.35 -5.06 55.87
C PRO A 297 31.85 -4.08 56.93
N GLY A 298 31.02 -3.89 57.97
CA GLY A 298 31.34 -3.12 59.16
C GLY A 298 31.96 -3.96 60.29
N ASP A 299 32.63 -3.27 61.20
CA ASP A 299 33.12 -3.77 62.49
C ASP A 299 32.92 -2.61 63.50
N GLU A 300 31.74 -2.56 64.13
CA GLU A 300 31.27 -1.44 64.97
C GLU A 300 32.18 -1.19 66.18
N ASP A 301 32.73 -2.25 66.79
CA ASP A 301 33.55 -2.18 68.00
C ASP A 301 35.04 -2.44 67.78
N GLY A 302 35.44 -2.81 66.56
CA GLY A 302 36.82 -2.91 66.11
C GLY A 302 37.55 -4.11 66.70
N ASP A 303 36.83 -5.18 67.04
CA ASP A 303 37.38 -6.39 67.66
C ASP A 303 37.88 -7.44 66.64
N GLY A 304 37.66 -7.18 65.34
CA GLY A 304 38.06 -8.03 64.23
C GLY A 304 37.01 -9.06 63.80
N VAL A 305 35.82 -9.07 64.40
CA VAL A 305 34.66 -9.86 63.97
C VAL A 305 33.63 -8.94 63.32
N LEU A 306 33.35 -9.16 62.03
CA LEU A 306 32.43 -8.32 61.27
C LEU A 306 31.00 -8.35 61.84
N ASP A 307 30.29 -7.22 61.80
CA ASP A 307 28.99 -7.00 62.48
C ASP A 307 27.95 -8.11 62.22
N GLY A 308 27.84 -8.62 60.98
CA GLY A 308 26.88 -9.70 60.65
C GLY A 308 27.26 -11.08 61.18
N LEU A 309 28.53 -11.26 61.54
CA LEU A 309 29.09 -12.47 62.14
C LEU A 309 29.28 -12.33 63.66
N ASP A 310 29.25 -11.10 64.18
CA ASP A 310 29.44 -10.77 65.59
C ASP A 310 28.15 -10.96 66.41
N ARG A 311 28.24 -11.79 67.47
CA ARG A 311 27.15 -12.04 68.42
C ARG A 311 27.22 -11.13 69.64
N CYS A 312 28.24 -10.30 69.72
CA CYS A 312 28.62 -9.46 70.84
C CYS A 312 29.05 -8.06 70.34
N PRO A 313 28.17 -7.30 69.62
CA PRO A 313 28.47 -6.06 68.85
C PRO A 313 28.96 -4.83 69.63
N ARG A 314 29.35 -5.02 70.90
CA ARG A 314 29.91 -4.01 71.81
C ARG A 314 30.91 -4.64 72.76
N SER A 315 31.75 -5.51 72.25
CA SER A 315 32.93 -5.98 72.95
C SER A 315 33.87 -4.80 73.24
N ALA A 316 34.75 -4.94 74.22
CA ALA A 316 35.66 -3.85 74.56
C ALA A 316 36.73 -3.74 73.46
N ALA A 317 36.90 -2.54 72.88
CA ALA A 317 37.89 -2.30 71.82
C ALA A 317 39.27 -2.87 72.19
N ALA A 318 39.84 -3.68 71.28
CA ALA A 318 41.12 -4.40 71.42
C ALA A 318 41.16 -5.50 72.51
N ALA A 319 40.01 -6.00 72.96
CA ALA A 319 39.96 -7.22 73.78
C ALA A 319 40.16 -8.48 72.93
N ASP A 320 40.80 -9.51 73.50
CA ASP A 320 40.88 -10.82 72.85
C ASP A 320 39.47 -11.46 72.82
N VAL A 321 38.82 -11.40 71.66
CA VAL A 321 37.50 -12.00 71.41
C VAL A 321 37.61 -13.38 70.78
N ASN A 322 36.59 -14.22 70.98
CA ASN A 322 36.48 -15.51 70.30
C ASN A 322 35.92 -15.36 68.87
N ALA A 323 35.77 -16.47 68.15
CA ALA A 323 35.27 -16.49 66.77
C ALA A 323 33.83 -15.98 66.56
N ILE A 324 33.13 -15.57 67.62
CA ILE A 324 31.78 -14.96 67.56
C ILE A 324 31.75 -13.55 68.19
N GLY A 325 32.92 -12.91 68.37
CA GLY A 325 33.11 -11.53 68.88
C GLY A 325 32.88 -11.36 70.39
N CYS A 326 32.82 -12.45 71.16
CA CYS A 326 32.59 -12.37 72.60
C CYS A 326 33.89 -12.52 73.41
N VAL A 327 34.13 -11.64 74.38
CA VAL A 327 35.20 -11.80 75.37
C VAL A 327 34.91 -12.96 76.34
N ALA A 328 35.95 -13.48 76.99
CA ALA A 328 35.82 -14.58 77.95
C ALA A 328 34.79 -14.28 79.06
N GLY A 329 33.69 -15.04 79.06
CA GLY A 329 32.61 -14.90 80.06
C GLY A 329 31.46 -13.96 79.66
N GLN A 330 31.54 -13.26 78.52
CA GLN A 330 30.43 -12.49 77.97
C GLN A 330 29.42 -13.43 77.30
N GLN A 331 28.14 -13.28 77.66
CA GLN A 331 27.07 -14.01 76.98
C GLN A 331 26.69 -13.27 75.69
N PRO A 332 26.44 -13.98 74.58
CA PRO A 332 25.94 -13.39 73.35
C PRO A 332 24.76 -12.46 73.61
N GLY A 333 24.76 -11.30 72.97
CA GLY A 333 23.61 -10.40 72.98
C GLY A 333 22.39 -11.18 72.49
N ARG A 334 21.30 -11.16 73.27
CA ARG A 334 20.04 -11.75 72.85
C ARG A 334 19.62 -10.99 71.59
N ALA A 335 19.60 -11.65 70.44
CA ALA A 335 19.15 -11.05 69.18
C ALA A 335 17.85 -10.28 69.45
N THR A 336 17.90 -8.95 69.37
CA THR A 336 16.67 -8.18 69.26
C THR A 336 16.02 -8.66 67.97
N PRO A 337 14.74 -9.09 68.00
CA PRO A 337 14.08 -9.51 66.77
C PRO A 337 14.19 -8.36 65.79
N SER A 338 14.78 -8.66 64.63
CA SER A 338 14.78 -7.77 63.47
C SER A 338 13.37 -7.21 63.33
N ALA A 339 13.26 -5.89 63.18
CA ALA A 339 12.00 -5.21 63.05
C ALA A 339 11.13 -5.98 62.04
N ALA A 340 9.90 -6.30 62.43
CA ALA A 340 8.94 -6.95 61.55
C ALA A 340 8.90 -6.21 60.20
N PRO A 341 8.75 -6.93 59.07
CA PRO A 341 8.63 -6.29 57.77
C PRO A 341 7.51 -5.27 57.82
N VAL A 342 7.83 -4.03 57.41
CA VAL A 342 6.84 -2.97 57.21
C VAL A 342 5.83 -3.52 56.21
N PRO A 343 4.53 -3.61 56.53
CA PRO A 343 3.53 -4.06 55.57
C PRO A 343 3.48 -3.06 54.41
N ALA A 344 3.47 -3.59 53.19
CA ALA A 344 3.31 -2.79 51.98
C ALA A 344 2.06 -1.90 52.08
N PRO A 345 2.11 -0.64 51.61
CA PRO A 345 0.94 0.23 51.60
C PRO A 345 -0.15 -0.40 50.73
N ALA A 346 -1.33 -0.61 51.33
CA ALA A 346 -2.53 -0.97 50.59
C ALA A 346 -2.89 0.19 49.65
N THR A 347 -2.85 -0.07 48.34
CA THR A 347 -3.35 0.85 47.32
C THR A 347 -4.89 0.80 47.27
N PRO A 348 -5.57 1.95 47.06
CA PRO A 348 -7.01 2.01 46.81
C PRO A 348 -7.40 1.45 45.44
#